data_AF-A0A0K0ECA3-F1
#
_entry.id   AF-A0A0K0ECA3-F1
#
_cell.length_a   1.000
_cell.length_b   1.000
_cell.length_c   1.000
_cell.angle_alpha   90.00
_cell.angle_beta   90.00
_cell.angle_gamma   90.00
#
_symmetry.space_group_name_H-M   'P 1'
#
loop_
_entity.id
_entity.type
_entity.pdbx_description
1 polymer ?
#
loop_
_entity_poly.entity_id
_entity_poly.type
_entity_poly.pdbx_seq_one_letter_code
_entity_poly.pdbx_strand_id
1 'polypeptide(L)'
;MSKSKLIIHENSQVLEKSIFKGEITIGDSTVIQPLASILATNGPIIIGEKNIIEEFVIIENLNENGEPLIIGDKNTFEVQSTFRDQKLIKMLL
;
A
#
# COMPACT_ATOMS: atom_id res chain seq x y z
N MET A 1 -22.15 4.86 2.30
CA MET A 1 -20.83 4.94 2.96
C MET A 1 -20.02 3.77 2.46
N SER A 2 -18.91 4.01 1.74
CA SER A 2 -17.99 2.94 1.36
C SER A 2 -17.48 2.26 2.63
N LYS A 3 -17.46 0.93 2.63
CA LYS A 3 -17.12 0.12 3.81
C LYS A 3 -15.60 0.09 3.91
N SER A 4 -15.03 0.74 4.93
CA SER A 4 -13.60 0.60 5.20
C SER A 4 -13.31 -0.82 5.67
N LYS A 5 -12.31 -1.47 5.07
CA LYS A 5 -11.89 -2.84 5.42
C LYS A 5 -10.36 -2.89 5.39
N LEU A 6 -9.76 -3.22 6.53
CA LEU A 6 -8.32 -3.44 6.64
C LEU A 6 -8.08 -4.88 7.06
N ILE A 7 -7.41 -5.66 6.22
CA ILE A 7 -6.94 -7.01 6.54
C ILE A 7 -5.41 -7.00 6.58
N ILE A 8 -4.86 -7.42 7.70
CA ILE A 8 -3.41 -7.59 7.92
C ILE A 8 -3.20 -9.04 8.34
N HIS A 9 -2.35 -9.76 7.62
CA HIS A 9 -2.01 -11.15 7.93
C HIS A 9 -1.03 -11.25 9.13
N GLU A 10 -0.99 -12.43 9.75
CA GLU A 10 -0.47 -12.69 11.11
C GLU A 10 0.96 -12.22 11.37
N ASN A 11 1.87 -12.34 10.40
CA ASN A 11 3.30 -11.98 10.58
C ASN A 11 3.65 -10.58 10.06
N SER A 12 2.67 -9.79 9.62
CA SER A 12 2.91 -8.46 9.09
C SER A 12 3.14 -7.43 10.19
N GLN A 13 4.10 -6.54 9.97
CA GLN A 13 4.47 -5.49 10.92
C GLN A 13 4.00 -4.14 10.39
N VAL A 14 3.19 -3.45 11.18
CA VAL A 14 2.70 -2.10 10.86
C VAL A 14 3.13 -1.15 11.97
N LEU A 15 4.04 -0.23 11.64
CA LEU A 15 4.60 0.70 12.61
C LEU A 15 3.74 1.97 12.74
N GLU A 16 3.86 2.63 13.90
CA GLU A 16 3.03 3.76 14.30
C GLU A 16 2.95 4.87 13.23
N LYS A 17 1.82 5.59 13.20
CA LYS A 17 1.54 6.76 12.33
C LYS A 17 1.39 6.48 10.83
N SER A 18 1.33 5.21 10.42
CA SER A 18 0.91 4.84 9.06
C SER A 18 -0.58 5.15 8.84
N ILE A 19 -0.96 5.52 7.62
CA ILE A 19 -2.32 5.92 7.25
C ILE A 19 -2.92 4.86 6.33
N PHE A 20 -4.09 4.33 6.71
CA PHE A 20 -4.86 3.36 5.92
C PHE A 20 -6.25 3.92 5.63
N LYS A 21 -6.66 3.94 4.36
CA LYS A 21 -8.01 4.37 3.95
C LYS A 21 -8.59 3.44 2.91
N GLY A 22 -9.88 3.10 3.05
CA GLY A 22 -10.63 2.28 2.09
C GLY A 22 -10.51 0.77 2.33
N GLU A 23 -10.55 -0.01 1.25
CA GLU A 23 -10.43 -1.47 1.27
C GLU A 23 -8.99 -1.91 0.96
N ILE A 24 -8.31 -2.46 1.96
CA ILE A 24 -6.89 -2.80 1.91
C ILE A 24 -6.68 -4.21 2.44
N THR A 25 -5.90 -5.01 1.70
CA THR A 25 -5.41 -6.32 2.12
C THR A 25 -3.89 -6.32 2.06
N ILE A 26 -3.24 -6.73 3.16
CA ILE A 26 -1.79 -6.83 3.30
C ILE A 26 -1.41 -8.28 3.56
N GLY A 27 -0.72 -8.87 2.59
CA GLY A 27 -0.20 -10.23 2.65
C GLY A 27 0.81 -10.43 3.78
N ASP A 28 1.06 -11.69 4.11
CA ASP A 28 1.85 -12.08 5.27
C ASP A 28 3.30 -11.60 5.20
N SER A 29 3.90 -11.42 6.38
CA SER A 29 5.30 -11.00 6.52
C SER A 29 5.65 -9.68 5.78
N THR A 30 4.66 -8.84 5.47
CA THR A 30 4.88 -7.51 4.89
C THR A 30 5.16 -6.50 6.00
N VAL A 31 6.14 -5.63 5.77
CA VAL A 31 6.56 -4.58 6.70
C VAL A 31 6.11 -3.23 6.17
N ILE A 32 5.42 -2.46 7.00
CA ILE A 32 5.03 -1.07 6.75
C ILE A 32 5.67 -0.20 7.81
N GLN A 33 6.67 0.58 7.40
CA GLN A 33 7.40 1.53 8.24
C GLN A 33 6.54 2.78 8.55
N PRO A 34 6.92 3.60 9.56
CA PRO A 34 6.13 4.74 9.99
C PRO A 34 5.77 5.71 8.85
N LEU A 35 4.66 6.43 9.01
CA LEU A 35 4.26 7.53 8.11
C LEU A 35 3.98 7.12 6.65
N ALA A 36 4.00 5.82 6.33
CA ALA A 36 3.52 5.32 5.06
C ALA A 36 2.00 5.53 4.92
N SER A 37 1.54 5.82 3.70
CA SER A 37 0.14 6.06 3.38
C SER A 37 -0.36 5.08 2.33
N ILE A 38 -1.29 4.21 2.70
CA ILE A 38 -1.96 3.25 1.81
C ILE A 38 -3.41 3.70 1.63
N LEU A 39 -3.73 4.20 0.44
CA LEU A 39 -4.93 4.96 0.16
C LEU A 39 -5.74 4.28 -0.95
N ALA A 40 -6.67 3.40 -0.58
CA ALA A 40 -7.62 2.80 -1.50
C ALA A 40 -8.75 3.80 -1.82
N THR A 41 -8.39 4.88 -2.52
CA THR A 41 -9.23 6.07 -2.75
C THR A 41 -10.39 5.77 -3.71
N ASN A 42 -10.11 5.17 -4.87
CA ASN A 42 -11.12 4.85 -5.88
C ASN A 42 -11.41 3.36 -6.04
N GLY A 43 -10.50 2.48 -5.61
CA GLY A 43 -10.67 1.03 -5.66
C GLY A 43 -9.83 0.32 -4.59
N PRO A 44 -10.00 -1.00 -4.39
CA PRO A 44 -9.25 -1.77 -3.38
C PRO A 44 -7.75 -1.77 -3.63
N ILE A 45 -6.95 -1.93 -2.58
CA ILE A 45 -5.51 -2.20 -2.68
C ILE A 45 -5.23 -3.60 -2.13
N ILE A 46 -4.54 -4.41 -2.91
CA ILE A 46 -4.12 -5.77 -2.53
C ILE A 46 -2.61 -5.83 -2.63
N ILE A 47 -1.93 -5.94 -1.48
CA ILE A 47 -0.49 -6.09 -1.37
C ILE A 47 -0.18 -7.54 -1.03
N GLY A 48 0.69 -8.17 -1.81
CA GLY A 48 1.18 -9.54 -1.60
C GLY A 48 2.07 -9.70 -0.36
N GLU A 49 2.77 -10.82 -0.30
CA GLU A 49 3.61 -11.20 0.83
C GLU A 49 5.00 -10.57 0.79
N LYS A 50 5.62 -10.43 1.97
CA LYS A 50 7.05 -10.10 2.11
C LYS A 50 7.46 -8.79 1.42
N ASN A 51 6.55 -7.83 1.31
CA ASN A 51 6.85 -6.50 0.82
C ASN A 51 7.47 -5.64 1.94
N ILE A 52 8.28 -4.66 1.57
CA ILE A 52 8.81 -3.63 2.47
C ILE A 52 8.32 -2.28 1.96
N ILE A 53 7.50 -1.61 2.76
CA ILE A 53 7.01 -0.26 2.50
C ILE A 53 7.75 0.67 3.47
N GLU A 54 8.70 1.46 2.97
CA GLU A 54 9.54 2.31 3.82
C GLU A 54 8.85 3.62 4.25
N GLU A 55 9.55 4.41 5.07
CA GLU A 55 9.03 5.65 5.65
C GLU A 55 8.56 6.64 4.57
N PHE A 56 7.44 7.32 4.80
CA PHE A 56 6.84 8.31 3.89
C PHE A 56 6.41 7.80 2.50
N VAL A 57 6.37 6.49 2.27
CA VAL A 57 5.84 5.94 1.02
C VAL A 57 4.35 6.26 0.87
N ILE A 58 3.92 6.59 -0.35
CA ILE A 58 2.50 6.75 -0.69
C ILE A 58 2.12 5.70 -1.74
N ILE A 59 1.20 4.80 -1.40
CA ILE A 59 0.55 3.89 -2.34
C ILE A 59 -0.92 4.30 -2.43
N GLU A 60 -1.40 4.65 -3.61
CA GLU A 60 -2.76 5.16 -3.78
C GLU A 60 -3.42 4.60 -5.05
N ASN A 61 -4.59 3.99 -4.87
CA ASN A 61 -5.44 3.52 -5.97
C ASN A 61 -6.34 4.67 -6.44
N LEU A 62 -6.06 5.15 -7.65
CA LEU A 62 -6.79 6.22 -8.33
C LEU A 62 -7.60 5.70 -9.52
N ASN A 63 -7.65 4.38 -9.74
CA ASN A 63 -8.35 3.76 -10.85
C ASN A 63 -9.81 4.23 -10.94
N GLU A 64 -10.16 4.89 -12.05
CA GLU A 64 -11.47 5.52 -12.26
C GLU A 64 -12.62 4.51 -12.32
N ASN A 65 -12.32 3.26 -12.68
CA ASN A 65 -13.29 2.16 -12.75
C ASN A 65 -13.46 1.45 -11.40
N GLY A 66 -12.70 1.85 -10.38
CA GLY A 66 -12.68 1.21 -9.08
C GLY A 66 -12.08 -0.20 -9.06
N GLU A 67 -11.28 -0.52 -10.08
CA GLU A 67 -10.56 -1.80 -10.14
C GLU A 67 -9.47 -1.88 -9.07
N PRO A 68 -9.10 -3.09 -8.62
CA PRO A 68 -8.08 -3.25 -7.60
C PRO A 68 -6.67 -2.88 -8.12
N LEU A 69 -5.91 -2.16 -7.28
CA LEU A 69 -4.47 -2.01 -7.43
C LEU A 69 -3.78 -3.20 -6.78
N ILE A 70 -3.12 -4.02 -7.59
CA ILE A 70 -2.49 -5.27 -7.17
C ILE A 70 -0.96 -5.08 -7.15
N ILE A 71 -0.36 -5.25 -5.97
CA ILE A 71 1.08 -5.30 -5.75
C ILE A 71 1.44 -6.76 -5.42
N GLY A 72 2.39 -7.32 -6.17
CA GLY A 72 2.87 -8.70 -5.97
C GLY A 72 3.70 -8.88 -4.70
N ASP A 73 4.47 -9.97 -4.65
CA ASP A 73 5.29 -10.29 -3.48
C ASP A 73 6.71 -9.70 -3.57
N LYS A 74 7.38 -9.55 -2.42
CA LYS A 74 8.83 -9.27 -2.32
C LYS A 74 9.30 -7.99 -3.01
N ASN A 75 8.49 -6.94 -3.00
CA ASN A 75 8.89 -5.61 -3.47
C ASN A 75 9.41 -4.77 -2.31
N THR A 76 10.27 -3.80 -2.63
CA THR A 76 10.67 -2.72 -1.73
C THR A 76 10.23 -1.40 -2.33
N PHE A 77 9.49 -0.61 -1.56
CA PHE A 77 9.15 0.77 -1.87
C PHE A 77 10.04 1.65 -1.02
N GLU A 78 10.99 2.32 -1.65
CA GLU A 78 11.99 3.12 -0.93
C GLU A 78 11.38 4.37 -0.30
N VAL A 79 12.05 4.89 0.73
CA VAL A 79 11.68 6.11 1.46
C VAL A 79 11.17 7.19 0.50
N GLN A 80 10.02 7.79 0.83
CA GLN A 80 9.38 8.90 0.08
C GLN A 80 8.93 8.58 -1.36
N SER A 81 8.99 7.32 -1.81
CA SER A 81 8.47 6.94 -3.12
C SER A 81 6.94 7.06 -3.17
N THR A 82 6.41 7.40 -4.35
CA THR A 82 4.96 7.47 -4.60
C THR A 82 4.58 6.52 -5.72
N PHE A 83 3.67 5.59 -5.42
CA PHE A 83 3.12 4.63 -6.35
C PHE A 83 1.62 4.87 -6.51
N ARG A 84 1.23 5.24 -7.73
CA ARG A 84 -0.17 5.47 -8.14
C ARG A 84 -0.41 4.73 -9.44
N ASP A 85 -1.65 4.32 -9.68
CA ASP A 85 -2.04 3.65 -10.92
C ASP A 85 -1.46 4.33 -12.18
N GLN A 86 -0.98 3.52 -13.11
CA GLN A 86 -0.34 3.87 -14.39
C GLN A 86 0.81 4.89 -14.37
N LYS A 87 1.30 5.34 -13.22
CA LYS A 87 2.45 6.25 -13.17
C LYS A 87 3.41 5.88 -12.06
N LEU A 88 4.39 5.05 -12.40
CA LEU A 88 5.64 4.97 -11.66
C LEU A 88 6.38 6.32 -11.86
N ILE A 89 6.15 7.30 -10.98
CA ILE A 89 6.93 8.54 -10.99
C ILE A 89 8.25 8.24 -10.26
N LYS A 90 9.21 7.71 -11.03
CA LYS A 90 10.67 7.69 -10.83
C LYS A 90 11.16 7.65 -9.36
N MET A 91 11.61 6.47 -8.92
CA MET A 91 12.60 6.31 -7.85
C MET A 91 13.95 6.81 -8.40
N LEU A 92 14.68 7.62 -7.62
CA LEU A 92 16.01 8.11 -8.01
C LEU A 92 17.00 6.93 -8.04
N LEU A 93 17.91 6.97 -9.03
CA LEU A 93 18.93 5.97 -9.34
C LEU A 93 19.90 5.69 -8.18
#